data_AF-A0A7S3DGM1-F1
#
_entry.id   AF-A0A7S3DGM1-F1
#
_cell.length_a   1.000
_cell.length_b   1.000
_cell.length_c   1.000
_cell.angle_alpha   90.00
_cell.angle_beta   90.00
_cell.angle_gamma   90.00
#
_symmetry.space_group_name_H-M   'P 1'
#
loop_
_entity.id
_entity.type
_entity.pdbx_description
1 polymer ?
#
loop_
_entity_poly.entity_id
_entity_poly.type
_entity_poly.pdbx_seq_one_letter_code
_entity_poly.pdbx_strand_id
1 'polypeptide(L)'
;MYGAKVEEGAQRAVEGVNITDGPRIIFSPSFAPTVGDIKAKLSCPDVRISAKSTLVIGGSNVSVKSLDLDGALFVHAAPASTVEVNNLVVKNDGWMLEDLKQGEEVPEELKIRGYKLSKNGERIVIVEEAGTTVVSQ
;
A
#
# COMPACT_ATOMS: atom_id res chain seq x y z
N MET A 1 -11.87 -2.38 -9.67
CA MET A 1 -10.49 -2.86 -9.92
C MET A 1 -10.57 -4.25 -10.57
N TYR A 2 -9.57 -4.74 -11.32
CA TYR A 2 -9.61 -5.92 -12.21
C TYR A 2 -9.87 -7.30 -11.55
N GLY A 3 -10.82 -7.41 -10.62
CA GLY A 3 -11.13 -8.59 -9.81
C GLY A 3 -10.79 -8.41 -8.32
N ALA A 4 -9.90 -7.47 -7.99
CA ALA A 4 -9.52 -7.17 -6.61
C ALA A 4 -10.65 -6.46 -5.87
N LYS A 5 -10.89 -6.90 -4.64
CA LYS A 5 -11.87 -6.33 -3.72
C LYS A 5 -11.18 -5.25 -2.91
N VAL A 6 -11.42 -4.00 -3.29
CA VAL A 6 -10.88 -2.83 -2.60
C VAL A 6 -12.05 -2.07 -2.01
N GLU A 7 -12.06 -1.92 -0.70
CA GLU A 7 -13.10 -1.15 -0.01
C GLU A 7 -12.99 0.34 -0.31
N GLU A 8 -14.13 1.02 -0.32
CA GLU A 8 -14.18 2.47 -0.54
C GLU A 8 -13.80 3.24 0.71
N GLY A 9 -13.08 4.35 0.51
CA GLY A 9 -12.72 5.27 1.58
C GLY A 9 -13.90 6.10 2.08
N ALA A 10 -13.80 6.54 3.33
CA ALA A 10 -14.75 7.49 3.89
C ALA A 10 -14.51 8.91 3.34
N GLN A 11 -15.56 9.69 3.14
CA GLN A 11 -15.43 11.12 2.88
C GLN A 11 -15.14 11.85 4.19
N ARG A 12 -14.17 12.76 4.20
CA ARG A 12 -13.91 13.69 5.31
C ARG A 12 -13.47 15.04 4.79
N ALA A 13 -13.69 16.09 5.57
CA ALA A 13 -13.24 17.43 5.24
C ALA A 13 -11.93 17.76 5.97
N VAL A 14 -10.92 18.24 5.26
CA VAL A 14 -9.71 18.82 5.85
C VAL A 14 -9.61 20.27 5.39
N GLU A 15 -9.61 21.20 6.34
CA GLU A 15 -9.60 22.65 6.07
C GLU A 15 -10.71 23.10 5.10
N GLY A 16 -11.88 22.44 5.15
CA GLY A 16 -13.01 22.73 4.27
C GLY A 16 -12.95 22.06 2.89
N VAL A 17 -11.90 21.30 2.59
CA VAL A 17 -11.76 20.51 1.37
C VAL A 17 -12.21 19.08 1.62
N ASN A 18 -13.21 18.60 0.86
CA ASN A 18 -13.67 17.22 0.94
C ASN A 18 -12.65 16.29 0.25
N ILE A 19 -12.16 15.32 1.01
CA ILE A 19 -11.25 14.29 0.54
C ILE A 19 -11.84 12.90 0.80
N THR A 20 -11.47 11.94 -0.04
CA THR A 20 -11.76 10.52 0.18
C THR A 20 -10.56 9.89 0.88
N ASP A 21 -10.71 9.54 2.16
CA ASP A 21 -9.68 8.80 2.90
C ASP A 21 -9.89 7.31 2.70
N GLY A 22 -9.38 6.84 1.56
CA GLY A 22 -9.43 5.45 1.15
C GLY A 22 -8.07 4.78 1.12
N PRO A 23 -8.03 3.54 0.61
CA PRO A 23 -6.81 2.75 0.63
C PRO A 23 -5.75 3.39 -0.25
N ARG A 24 -4.52 3.41 0.24
CA ARG A 24 -3.35 3.96 -0.45
C ARG A 24 -2.60 2.83 -1.13
N ILE A 25 -2.78 2.68 -2.44
CA ILE A 25 -2.10 1.64 -3.23
C ILE A 25 -1.07 2.31 -4.14
N ILE A 26 0.21 2.05 -3.88
CA ILE A 26 1.35 2.65 -4.58
C ILE A 26 2.14 1.54 -5.25
N PHE A 27 2.34 1.67 -6.55
CA PHE A 27 3.23 0.83 -7.34
C PHE A 27 4.42 1.64 -7.82
N SER A 28 5.63 1.17 -7.55
CA SER A 28 6.82 1.79 -8.14
C SER A 28 6.78 1.65 -9.67
N PRO A 29 7.38 2.58 -10.43
CA PRO A 29 7.48 2.45 -11.88
C PRO A 29 8.16 1.13 -12.32
N SER A 30 9.07 0.61 -11.52
CA SER A 30 9.75 -0.67 -11.77
C SER A 30 8.84 -1.89 -11.60
N PHE A 31 7.73 -1.78 -10.85
CA PHE A 31 6.83 -2.90 -10.62
C PHE A 31 5.92 -3.15 -11.82
N ALA A 32 5.13 -2.17 -12.23
CA ALA A 32 4.12 -2.38 -13.28
C ALA A 32 3.83 -1.07 -14.05
N PRO A 33 4.61 -0.75 -15.09
CA PRO A 33 4.43 0.48 -15.85
C PRO A 33 3.16 0.48 -16.71
N THR A 34 2.61 -0.69 -17.05
CA THR A 34 1.37 -0.82 -17.81
C THR A 34 0.29 -1.57 -17.04
N VAL A 35 -0.96 -1.40 -17.47
CA VAL A 35 -2.09 -2.21 -16.98
C VAL A 35 -1.89 -3.71 -17.25
N GLY A 36 -1.19 -4.07 -18.34
CA GLY A 36 -0.84 -5.45 -18.65
C GLY A 36 0.08 -6.07 -17.58
N ASP A 37 1.06 -5.30 -17.11
CA ASP A 37 1.98 -5.72 -16.04
C ASP A 37 1.24 -5.93 -14.72
N ILE A 38 0.31 -5.03 -14.39
CA ILE A 38 -0.55 -5.16 -13.20
C ILE A 38 -1.33 -6.48 -13.28
N LYS A 39 -1.97 -6.78 -14.42
CA LYS A 39 -2.73 -8.03 -14.60
C LYS A 39 -1.87 -9.29 -14.53
N ALA A 40 -0.64 -9.24 -15.05
CA ALA A 40 0.28 -10.36 -15.02
C ALA A 40 0.83 -10.63 -13.60
N LYS A 41 0.97 -9.58 -12.78
CA LYS A 41 1.59 -9.66 -11.45
C LYS A 41 0.60 -9.73 -10.29
N LEU A 42 -0.65 -9.32 -10.48
CA LEU A 42 -1.70 -9.36 -9.45
C LEU A 42 -2.83 -10.30 -9.86
N SER A 43 -2.95 -11.44 -9.17
CA SER A 43 -4.09 -12.36 -9.27
C SER A 43 -5.29 -11.76 -8.53
N CYS A 44 -5.95 -10.84 -9.22
CA CYS A 44 -6.90 -9.91 -8.64
C CYS A 44 -8.06 -10.55 -7.83
N PRO A 45 -8.71 -11.67 -8.21
CA PRO A 45 -9.83 -12.24 -7.43
C PRO A 45 -9.51 -12.57 -5.97
N ASP A 46 -8.25 -12.87 -5.66
CA ASP A 46 -7.79 -13.30 -4.35
C ASP A 46 -7.10 -12.18 -3.55
N VAL A 47 -7.23 -10.93 -4.03
CA VAL A 47 -6.72 -9.73 -3.36
C VAL A 47 -7.87 -8.95 -2.73
N ARG A 48 -7.82 -8.80 -1.41
CA ARG A 48 -8.72 -7.99 -0.57
C ARG A 48 -7.91 -6.91 0.14
N ILE A 49 -8.39 -5.66 0.07
CA ILE A 49 -7.74 -4.50 0.66
C ILE A 49 -8.81 -3.66 1.37
N SER A 50 -8.68 -3.50 2.68
CA SER A 50 -9.61 -2.71 3.49
C SER A 50 -9.46 -1.20 3.24
N ALA A 51 -10.47 -0.42 3.63
CA ALA A 51 -10.51 1.01 3.33
C ALA A 51 -9.36 1.81 3.97
N LYS A 52 -8.85 1.37 5.13
CA LYS A 52 -7.73 2.00 5.84
C LYS A 52 -6.34 1.55 5.35
N SER A 53 -6.29 0.61 4.41
CA SER A 53 -5.06 -0.09 4.11
C SER A 53 -4.08 0.72 3.28
N THR A 54 -2.79 0.45 3.46
CA THR A 54 -1.72 0.97 2.60
C THR A 54 -0.92 -0.19 2.01
N LEU A 55 -0.86 -0.26 0.69
CA LEU A 55 -0.06 -1.24 -0.04
C LEU A 55 0.99 -0.52 -0.87
N VAL A 56 2.25 -0.80 -0.62
CA VAL A 56 3.36 -0.28 -1.42
C VAL A 56 4.13 -1.45 -2.02
N ILE A 57 4.23 -1.49 -3.34
CA ILE A 57 4.98 -2.53 -4.05
C ILE A 57 6.11 -1.90 -4.85
N GLY A 58 7.33 -2.39 -4.61
CA GLY A 58 8.54 -1.97 -5.28
C GLY A 58 9.31 -3.12 -5.92
N GLY A 59 9.92 -2.87 -7.08
CA GLY A 59 10.79 -3.84 -7.75
C GLY A 59 10.07 -4.65 -8.84
N SER A 60 10.82 -5.03 -9.86
CA SER A 60 10.26 -5.68 -11.06
C SER A 60 9.80 -7.11 -10.83
N ASN A 61 10.35 -7.79 -9.83
CA ASN A 61 10.19 -9.22 -9.62
C ASN A 61 9.28 -9.50 -8.41
N VAL A 62 8.26 -8.68 -8.20
CA VAL A 62 7.20 -8.94 -7.21
C VAL A 62 5.97 -9.48 -7.93
N SER A 63 5.31 -10.48 -7.35
CA SER A 63 3.99 -10.95 -7.76
C SER A 63 3.09 -11.17 -6.53
N VAL A 64 1.79 -10.97 -6.71
CA VAL A 64 0.78 -11.09 -5.66
C VAL A 64 -0.31 -12.03 -6.15
N LYS A 65 -0.31 -13.25 -5.63
CA LYS A 65 -1.30 -14.29 -5.94
C LYS A 65 -2.52 -14.23 -5.02
N SER A 66 -2.33 -14.00 -3.74
CA SER A 66 -3.43 -13.88 -2.77
C SER A 66 -2.99 -13.04 -1.59
N LEU A 67 -3.84 -12.08 -1.21
CA LEU A 67 -3.57 -11.12 -0.14
C LEU A 67 -4.88 -10.69 0.52
N ASP A 68 -4.93 -10.74 1.85
CA ASP A 68 -5.95 -10.08 2.66
C ASP A 68 -5.27 -9.02 3.54
N LEU A 69 -5.43 -7.76 3.15
CA LEU A 69 -4.75 -6.62 3.76
C LEU A 69 -5.75 -5.76 4.53
N ASP A 70 -5.52 -5.68 5.85
CA ASP A 70 -6.17 -4.74 6.76
C ASP A 70 -5.13 -3.99 7.61
N GLY A 71 -4.50 -2.99 7.01
CA GLY A 71 -3.37 -2.26 7.60
C GLY A 71 -2.34 -1.85 6.54
N ALA A 72 -1.06 -1.75 6.89
CA ALA A 72 0.01 -1.39 5.97
C ALA A 72 0.93 -2.58 5.64
N LEU A 73 1.24 -2.72 4.34
CA LEU A 73 2.18 -3.69 3.79
C LEU A 73 3.10 -2.99 2.77
N PHE A 74 4.40 -3.12 2.99
CA PHE A 74 5.45 -2.70 2.06
C PHE A 74 6.18 -3.94 1.55
N VAL A 75 6.22 -4.15 0.23
CA VAL A 75 6.94 -5.26 -0.40
C VAL A 75 7.94 -4.72 -1.41
N HIS A 76 9.21 -5.11 -1.27
CA HIS A 76 10.26 -4.74 -2.20
C HIS A 76 11.13 -5.95 -2.57
N ALA A 77 11.37 -6.12 -3.88
CA ALA A 77 12.35 -7.04 -4.41
C ALA A 77 13.50 -6.26 -5.07
N ALA A 78 14.74 -6.51 -4.63
CA ALA A 78 15.94 -6.07 -5.34
C ALA A 78 16.04 -6.72 -6.74
N PRO A 79 16.85 -6.18 -7.67
CA PRO A 79 16.88 -6.66 -9.06
C PRO A 79 17.17 -8.15 -9.25
N ALA A 80 17.96 -8.76 -8.37
CA ALA A 80 18.33 -10.18 -8.42
C ALA A 80 17.44 -11.10 -7.57
N SER A 81 16.48 -10.53 -6.81
CA SER A 81 15.56 -11.29 -5.97
C SER A 81 14.18 -11.37 -6.61
N THR A 82 13.37 -12.32 -6.17
CA THR A 82 11.98 -12.49 -6.56
C THR A 82 11.12 -12.67 -5.32
N VAL A 83 10.00 -11.95 -5.25
CA VAL A 83 9.06 -12.03 -4.13
C VAL A 83 7.70 -12.45 -4.65
N GLU A 84 7.16 -13.52 -4.10
CA GLU A 84 5.80 -13.97 -4.35
C GLU A 84 4.96 -13.83 -3.07
N VAL A 85 3.95 -12.98 -3.11
CA VAL A 85 2.95 -12.86 -2.03
C VAL A 85 1.82 -13.84 -2.32
N ASN A 86 1.68 -14.86 -1.48
CA ASN A 86 0.68 -15.91 -1.69
C ASN A 86 0.10 -16.37 -0.35
N ASN A 87 -1.23 -16.40 -0.26
CA ASN A 87 -1.98 -16.69 0.96
C ASN A 87 -1.45 -15.88 2.17
N LEU A 88 -1.31 -14.57 1.97
CA LEU A 88 -0.82 -13.67 3.00
C LEU A 88 -1.97 -12.90 3.64
N VAL A 89 -2.08 -12.95 4.96
CA VAL A 89 -2.97 -12.11 5.75
C VAL A 89 -2.13 -11.10 6.54
N VAL A 90 -2.46 -9.81 6.41
CA VAL A 90 -1.79 -8.73 7.14
C VAL A 90 -2.83 -7.92 7.89
N LYS A 91 -2.73 -7.93 9.22
CA LYS A 91 -3.56 -7.10 10.11
C LYS A 91 -2.66 -6.29 11.03
N ASN A 92 -2.73 -4.97 10.92
CA ASN A 92 -2.00 -4.04 11.79
C ASN A 92 -2.69 -2.66 11.81
N ASP A 93 -2.17 -1.74 12.63
CA ASP A 93 -2.75 -0.39 12.80
C ASP A 93 -2.56 0.52 11.57
N GLY A 94 -1.76 0.10 10.60
CA GLY A 94 -1.63 0.74 9.30
C GLY A 94 -1.09 2.16 9.34
N TRP A 95 -1.34 2.90 8.26
CA TRP A 95 -0.94 4.29 8.12
C TRP A 95 -2.17 5.19 7.97
N MET A 96 -2.30 6.17 8.86
CA MET A 96 -3.46 7.05 8.95
C MET A 96 -3.10 8.48 8.54
N LEU A 97 -4.04 9.18 7.91
CA LEU A 97 -3.93 10.63 7.74
C LEU A 97 -4.47 11.30 8.99
N GLU A 98 -3.62 12.06 9.68
CA GLU A 98 -3.98 12.82 10.87
C GLU A 98 -4.00 14.30 10.52
N ASP A 99 -5.06 15.00 10.90
CA ASP A 99 -5.15 16.44 10.69
C ASP A 99 -4.10 17.17 11.52
N LEU A 100 -3.54 18.23 10.94
CA LEU A 100 -2.61 19.08 11.65
C LEU A 100 -3.34 19.89 12.72
N LYS A 101 -2.70 20.04 13.87
CA LYS A 101 -3.21 20.95 14.91
C LYS A 101 -2.94 22.40 14.49
N GLN A 102 -3.82 23.30 14.91
CA GLN A 102 -3.61 24.73 14.67
C GLN A 102 -2.28 25.17 15.31
N GLY A 103 -1.43 25.81 14.52
CA GLY A 103 -0.10 26.26 14.97
C GLY A 103 0.94 25.14 15.10
N GLU A 104 0.67 23.94 14.61
CA GLU A 104 1.66 22.86 14.57
C GLU A 104 2.83 23.25 13.64
N GLU A 105 4.06 23.20 14.16
CA GLU A 105 5.27 23.44 13.38
C GLU A 105 5.63 22.19 12.57
N VAL A 106 5.18 22.17 11.32
CA VAL A 106 5.53 21.14 10.33
C VAL A 106 6.12 21.76 9.05
N PRO A 107 6.82 20.95 8.22
CA PRO A 107 7.25 21.37 6.89
C PRO A 107 6.10 21.94 6.05
N GLU A 108 6.43 22.86 5.13
CA GLU A 108 5.45 23.61 4.34
C GLU A 108 4.56 22.69 3.49
N GLU A 109 5.11 21.59 2.97
CA GLU A 109 4.38 20.58 2.21
C GLU A 109 3.27 19.88 3.03
N LEU A 110 3.40 19.85 4.36
CA LEU A 110 2.36 19.35 5.25
C LEU A 110 1.35 20.46 5.58
N LYS A 111 1.82 21.69 5.80
CA LYS A 111 0.96 22.85 6.09
C LYS A 111 -0.06 23.09 4.98
N ILE A 112 0.37 23.09 3.72
CA ILE A 112 -0.51 23.40 2.58
C ILE A 112 -1.63 22.37 2.37
N ARG A 113 -1.50 21.15 2.92
CA ARG A 113 -2.50 20.07 2.77
C ARG A 113 -3.31 19.81 4.04
N GLY A 114 -2.93 20.39 5.19
CA GLY A 114 -3.69 20.29 6.44
C GLY A 114 -3.65 18.95 7.17
N TYR A 115 -2.85 17.97 6.71
CA TYR A 115 -2.72 16.66 7.38
C TYR A 115 -1.32 16.03 7.23
N LYS A 116 -0.94 15.14 8.15
CA LYS A 116 0.29 14.33 8.11
C LYS A 116 -0.03 12.84 8.02
N LEU A 117 0.94 12.05 7.57
CA LEU A 117 0.83 10.60 7.56
C LEU A 117 1.44 10.05 8.85
N SER A 118 0.65 9.31 9.62
CA SER A 118 1.06 8.64 10.85
C SER A 118 1.21 7.15 10.60
N LYS A 119 2.38 6.58 10.88
CA LYS A 119 2.70 5.16 10.64
C LYS A 119 2.56 4.38 11.95
N ASN A 120 1.36 3.88 12.21
CA ASN A 120 1.01 3.24 13.49
C ASN A 120 1.32 1.73 13.49
N GLY A 121 1.41 1.11 12.32
CA GLY A 121 1.87 -0.27 12.18
C GLY A 121 2.11 -0.62 10.72
N GLU A 122 3.09 -1.48 10.47
CA GLU A 122 3.41 -1.94 9.12
C GLU A 122 4.07 -3.32 9.12
N ARG A 123 3.82 -4.08 8.05
CA ARG A 123 4.66 -5.24 7.71
C ARG A 123 5.56 -4.83 6.55
N ILE A 124 6.87 -4.92 6.75
CA ILE A 124 7.87 -4.65 5.72
C ILE A 124 8.48 -5.96 5.26
N VAL A 125 8.47 -6.20 3.95
CA VAL A 125 9.17 -7.28 3.29
C VAL A 125 10.14 -6.68 2.30
N ILE A 126 11.44 -6.78 2.59
CA ILE A 126 12.51 -6.37 1.68
C ILE A 126 13.38 -7.59 1.46
N VAL A 127 13.51 -8.02 0.20
CA VAL A 127 14.34 -9.16 -0.17
C VAL A 127 15.48 -8.66 -1.05
N GLU A 128 16.69 -8.66 -0.50
CA GLU A 128 17.91 -8.22 -1.19
C GLU A 128 18.70 -9.40 -1.77
N GLU A 129 18.64 -10.56 -1.12
CA GLU A 129 19.37 -11.75 -1.54
C GLU A 129 18.78 -12.35 -2.82
N ALA A 130 19.68 -12.85 -3.68
CA ALA A 130 19.28 -13.51 -4.90
C ALA A 130 18.49 -14.79 -4.61
N GLY A 131 17.43 -15.02 -5.38
CA GLY A 131 16.55 -16.18 -5.22
C GLY A 131 15.08 -15.81 -5.14
N THR A 132 14.25 -16.80 -4.82
CA THR A 132 12.79 -16.63 -4.70
C THR A 132 12.37 -16.75 -3.25
N THR A 133 11.64 -15.75 -2.77
CA THR A 133 11.03 -15.74 -1.44
C THR A 133 9.51 -15.75 -1.58
N VAL A 134 8.87 -16.76 -1.01
CA VAL A 134 7.41 -16.81 -0.91
C VAL A 134 7.01 -16.24 0.45
N VAL A 135 6.22 -15.17 0.42
CA VAL A 135 5.64 -14.54 1.59
C VAL A 135 4.21 -15.07 1.74
N SER A 136 4.01 -15.86 2.78
CA SER A 136 2.72 -16.44 3.16
C SER A 136 2.54 -16.32 4.67
N GLN A 137 1.30 -16.37 5.15
CA GLN A 137 0.85 -16.64 6.54
C GLN A 137 -0.59 -16.19 6.71
#